data_AF-A0A2E6E616-F1
#
_entry.id   AF-A0A2E6E616-F1
#
_cell.length_a   1.000
_cell.length_b   1.000
_cell.length_c   1.000
_cell.angle_alpha   90.00
_cell.angle_beta   90.00
_cell.angle_gamma   90.00
#
_symmetry.space_group_name_H-M   'P 1'
#
loop_
_entity.id
_entity.type
_entity.pdbx_description
1 polymer ?
#
loop_
_entity_poly.entity_id
_entity_poly.type
_entity_poly.pdbx_seq_one_letter_code
_entity_poly.pdbx_strand_id
1 'polypeptide(L)'
;MSPGNMHQAVLMDFPVSMGGYKFTESPDEPCVIQMISCPYGTFGAPPEDQFREARYRMLSLQFSDYEKEIRRHLTGMFPKELFDFDKDVASISVNRWAHGYTYAGPGNSVRVGRQPFGRITVANSDSAPGADAKTAIMMGSRAVNELS
;
A
#
# COMPACT_ATOMS: atom_id res chain seq x y z
N MET A 1 -12.52 10.21 -4.90
CA MET A 1 -12.71 8.86 -5.48
C MET A 1 -12.68 8.98 -6.99
N SER A 2 -11.96 8.09 -7.67
CA SER A 2 -11.72 8.14 -9.13
C SER A 2 -12.12 6.81 -9.80
N PRO A 3 -13.42 6.57 -10.04
CA PRO A 3 -13.90 5.33 -10.62
C PRO A 3 -13.27 5.06 -11.99
N GLY A 4 -12.93 3.79 -12.26
CA GLY A 4 -12.37 3.36 -13.55
C GLY A 4 -10.88 3.65 -13.77
N ASN A 5 -10.23 4.43 -12.89
CA ASN A 5 -8.78 4.65 -12.92
C ASN A 5 -8.04 3.60 -12.11
N MET A 6 -6.72 3.49 -12.33
CA MET A 6 -5.89 2.56 -11.57
C MET A 6 -5.79 3.01 -10.11
N HIS A 7 -5.56 4.30 -9.89
CA HIS A 7 -5.58 4.90 -8.56
C HIS A 7 -7.01 5.32 -8.22
N GLN A 8 -7.61 4.67 -7.22
CA GLN A 8 -9.02 4.85 -6.87
C GLN A 8 -9.23 6.02 -5.90
N ALA A 9 -8.20 6.37 -5.13
CA ALA A 9 -8.17 7.55 -4.28
C ALA A 9 -6.99 8.45 -4.66
N VAL A 10 -7.28 9.75 -4.74
CA VAL A 10 -6.31 10.82 -4.97
C VAL A 10 -6.55 11.82 -3.85
N LEU A 11 -5.53 12.08 -3.05
CA LEU A 11 -5.60 12.85 -1.82
C LEU A 11 -4.42 13.81 -1.79
N MET A 12 -4.62 15.03 -1.27
CA MET A 12 -3.49 15.82 -0.79
C MET A 12 -2.90 15.13 0.44
N ASP A 13 -1.58 15.18 0.60
CA ASP A 13 -0.92 14.61 1.76
C ASP A 13 -1.43 15.24 3.07
N PHE A 14 -1.29 14.49 4.18
CA PHE A 14 -1.67 15.01 5.49
C PHE A 14 -0.74 16.16 5.88
N PRO A 15 -1.23 17.17 6.64
CA PRO A 15 -0.42 18.32 7.05
C PRO A 15 0.54 17.95 8.19
N VAL A 16 1.53 17.10 7.88
CA VAL A 16 2.51 16.58 8.82
C VAL A 16 3.88 17.19 8.52
N SER A 17 4.42 17.95 9.47
CA SER A 17 5.81 18.43 9.44
C SER A 17 6.67 17.54 10.33
N MET A 18 7.76 16.98 9.79
CA MET A 18 8.65 16.09 10.54
C MET A 18 10.09 16.19 10.05
N GLY A 19 11.03 16.41 10.98
CA GLY A 19 12.44 16.60 10.66
C GLY A 19 12.64 17.83 9.77
N GLY A 20 13.22 17.63 8.58
CA GLY A 20 13.43 18.69 7.59
C GLY A 20 12.26 18.91 6.62
N TYR A 21 11.20 18.10 6.68
CA TYR A 21 10.03 18.24 5.83
C TYR A 21 8.97 19.13 6.49
N LYS A 22 8.39 20.04 5.70
CA LYS A 22 7.23 20.85 6.07
C LYS A 22 6.11 20.61 5.07
N PHE A 23 4.89 20.47 5.56
CA PHE A 23 3.71 20.38 4.70
C PHE A 23 3.46 21.70 3.96
N THR A 24 2.71 21.65 2.86
CA THR A 24 2.35 22.81 2.03
C THR A 24 1.39 23.75 2.77
N GLU A 25 1.73 25.03 2.89
CA GLU A 25 0.92 26.00 3.65
C GLU A 25 0.05 26.90 2.75
N SER A 26 0.38 27.02 1.45
CA SER A 26 -0.37 27.85 0.51
C SER A 26 -0.52 27.21 -0.88
N PRO A 27 -1.52 27.64 -1.68
CA PRO A 27 -1.72 27.13 -3.05
C PRO A 27 -0.55 27.39 -4.01
N ASP A 28 0.31 28.37 -3.70
CA ASP A 28 1.46 28.76 -4.54
C ASP A 28 2.70 27.90 -4.25
N GLU A 29 2.64 27.02 -3.25
CA GLU A 29 3.72 26.11 -2.87
C GLU A 29 3.52 24.71 -3.46
N PRO A 30 4.62 23.97 -3.75
CA PRO A 30 4.51 22.59 -4.20
C PRO A 30 3.85 21.73 -3.12
N CYS A 31 2.99 20.80 -3.56
CA CYS A 31 2.32 19.85 -2.68
C CYS A 31 2.56 18.41 -3.09
N VAL A 32 2.46 17.50 -2.11
CA VAL A 32 2.46 16.06 -2.34
C VAL A 32 1.02 15.60 -2.52
N ILE A 33 0.81 14.85 -3.60
CA ILE A 33 -0.46 14.15 -3.85
C ILE A 33 -0.21 12.66 -3.65
N GLN A 34 -1.00 12.03 -2.78
CA GLN A 34 -1.02 10.60 -2.60
C GLN A 34 -2.09 9.98 -3.51
N MET A 35 -1.65 9.12 -4.43
CA MET A 35 -2.52 8.34 -5.30
C MET A 35 -2.49 6.87 -4.85
N ILE A 36 -3.65 6.31 -4.47
CA ILE A 36 -3.75 4.98 -3.86
C ILE A 36 -4.48 4.02 -4.78
N SER A 37 -3.90 2.84 -4.96
CA SER A 37 -4.50 1.71 -5.67
C SER A 37 -4.46 0.46 -4.81
N CYS A 38 -5.60 -0.23 -4.70
CA CYS A 38 -5.69 -1.57 -4.14
C CYS A 38 -6.19 -2.49 -5.26
N PRO A 39 -5.30 -3.10 -6.07
CA PRO A 39 -5.73 -3.97 -7.14
C PRO A 39 -6.42 -5.21 -6.56
N TYR A 40 -7.54 -5.59 -7.17
CA TYR A 40 -8.22 -6.87 -6.92
C TYR A 40 -8.10 -7.71 -8.18
N GLY A 41 -8.05 -9.03 -8.02
CA GLY A 41 -8.18 -9.95 -9.13
C GLY A 41 -9.62 -10.08 -9.60
N THR A 42 -9.89 -11.13 -10.37
CA THR A 42 -11.19 -11.38 -10.98
C THR A 42 -12.30 -11.48 -9.93
N PHE A 43 -13.33 -10.62 -10.07
CA PHE A 43 -14.48 -10.61 -9.16
C PHE A 43 -15.19 -11.98 -9.15
N GLY A 44 -15.44 -12.52 -7.96
CA GLY A 44 -16.09 -13.82 -7.77
C GLY A 44 -15.14 -15.03 -7.75
N ALA A 45 -13.85 -14.86 -8.07
CA ALA A 45 -12.86 -15.93 -7.91
C ALA A 45 -12.53 -16.17 -6.41
N PRO A 46 -11.94 -17.32 -6.03
CA PRO A 46 -11.43 -17.54 -4.68
C PRO A 46 -10.48 -16.41 -4.23
N PRO A 47 -10.50 -15.98 -2.95
CA PRO A 47 -9.65 -14.88 -2.48
C PRO A 47 -8.16 -15.06 -2.77
N GLU A 48 -7.65 -16.29 -2.65
CA GLU A 48 -6.25 -16.63 -2.94
C GLU A 48 -5.87 -16.36 -4.40
N ASP A 49 -6.78 -16.65 -5.33
CA ASP A 49 -6.60 -16.37 -6.75
C ASP A 49 -6.66 -14.88 -7.02
N GLN A 50 -7.59 -14.16 -6.39
CA GLN A 50 -7.69 -12.71 -6.52
C GLN A 50 -6.41 -12.01 -6.05
N PHE A 51 -5.87 -12.40 -4.88
CA PHE A 51 -4.63 -11.84 -4.34
C PHE A 51 -3.43 -12.18 -5.22
N ARG A 52 -3.37 -13.42 -5.72
CA ARG A 52 -2.29 -13.86 -6.62
C ARG A 52 -2.30 -13.07 -7.91
N GLU A 53 -3.47 -12.93 -8.55
CA GLU A 53 -3.65 -12.16 -9.79
C GLU A 53 -3.28 -10.69 -9.60
N ALA A 54 -3.83 -10.04 -8.56
CA ALA A 54 -3.55 -8.65 -8.25
C ALA A 54 -2.06 -8.39 -8.00
N ARG A 55 -1.40 -9.28 -7.25
CA ARG A 55 0.04 -9.21 -6.99
C ARG A 55 0.86 -9.36 -8.26
N TYR A 56 0.55 -10.34 -9.11
CA TYR A 56 1.26 -10.52 -10.38
C TYR A 56 1.11 -9.31 -11.29
N ARG A 57 -0.11 -8.78 -11.41
CA ARG A 57 -0.38 -7.56 -12.17
C ARG A 57 0.42 -6.38 -11.65
N MET A 58 0.45 -6.13 -10.34
CA MET A 58 1.21 -5.02 -9.76
C MET A 58 2.72 -5.18 -9.96
N LEU A 59 3.25 -6.39 -9.80
CA LEU A 59 4.69 -6.64 -9.90
C LEU A 59 5.19 -6.64 -11.35
N SER A 60 4.33 -6.96 -12.33
CA SER A 60 4.70 -6.93 -13.75
C SER A 60 4.78 -5.52 -14.34
N LEU A 61 4.06 -4.55 -13.76
CA LEU A 61 4.09 -3.16 -14.20
C LEU A 61 5.48 -2.54 -14.00
N GLN A 62 5.91 -1.79 -15.02
CA GLN A 62 7.10 -0.97 -14.98
C GLN A 62 6.76 0.43 -14.48
N PHE A 63 7.75 1.18 -14.03
CA PHE A 63 7.57 2.58 -13.62
C PHE A 63 6.87 3.41 -14.71
N SER A 64 7.23 3.21 -15.98
CA SER A 64 6.60 3.90 -17.11
C SER A 64 5.10 3.66 -17.26
N ASP A 65 4.60 2.51 -16.79
CA ASP A 65 3.16 2.23 -16.84
C ASP A 65 2.42 3.06 -15.80
N TYR A 66 2.99 3.20 -14.60
CA TYR A 66 2.48 4.10 -13.57
C TYR A 66 2.54 5.55 -13.99
N GLU A 67 3.68 6.01 -14.55
CA GLU A 67 3.83 7.38 -15.02
C GLU A 67 2.81 7.74 -16.10
N LYS A 68 2.59 6.85 -17.09
CA LYS A 68 1.57 7.04 -18.14
C LYS A 68 0.16 7.12 -17.55
N GLU A 69 -0.14 6.27 -16.57
CA GLU A 69 -1.45 6.28 -15.92
C GLU A 69 -1.67 7.54 -15.10
N ILE A 70 -0.70 7.93 -14.26
CA ILE A 70 -0.72 9.14 -13.44
C ILE A 70 -0.87 10.38 -14.32
N ARG A 71 -0.13 10.44 -15.44
CA ARG A 71 -0.27 11.50 -16.45
C ARG A 71 -1.68 11.58 -17.00
N ARG A 72 -2.22 10.47 -17.51
CA ARG A 72 -3.58 10.43 -18.05
C ARG A 72 -4.61 10.82 -17.00
N HIS A 73 -4.44 10.35 -15.77
CA HIS A 73 -5.37 10.59 -14.67
C HIS A 73 -5.37 12.07 -14.27
N LEU A 74 -4.21 12.65 -13.97
CA LEU A 74 -4.12 14.06 -13.56
C LEU A 74 -4.51 15.03 -14.70
N THR A 75 -4.08 14.79 -15.94
CA THR A 75 -4.49 15.59 -17.09
C THR A 75 -5.99 15.46 -17.40
N GLY A 76 -6.62 14.33 -17.06
CA GLY A 76 -8.07 14.17 -17.18
C GLY A 76 -8.85 14.80 -16.02
N MET A 77 -8.19 15.04 -14.88
CA MET A 77 -8.80 15.58 -13.66
C MET A 77 -8.76 17.12 -13.62
N PHE A 78 -7.71 17.73 -14.16
CA PHE A 78 -7.51 19.18 -14.13
C PHE A 78 -7.72 19.83 -15.51
N PRO A 79 -8.21 21.09 -15.57
CA PRO A 79 -8.31 21.86 -16.81
C PRO A 79 -6.94 22.04 -17.47
N LYS A 80 -6.88 21.95 -18.81
CA LYS A 80 -5.62 22.05 -19.58
C LYS A 80 -4.93 23.41 -19.45
N GLU A 81 -5.70 24.46 -19.19
CA GLU A 81 -5.20 25.83 -19.02
C GLU A 81 -4.52 26.04 -17.66
N LEU A 82 -4.80 25.17 -16.69
CA LEU A 82 -4.33 25.28 -15.30
C LEU A 82 -3.37 24.17 -14.88
N PHE A 83 -3.20 23.13 -15.70
CA PHE A 83 -2.31 22.01 -15.40
C PHE A 83 -1.64 21.46 -16.65
N ASP A 84 -0.31 21.48 -16.64
CA ASP A 84 0.56 20.84 -17.61
C ASP A 84 1.46 19.84 -16.88
N PHE A 85 1.23 18.55 -17.12
CA PHE A 85 1.93 17.49 -16.43
C PHE A 85 3.46 17.59 -16.54
N ASP A 86 3.97 18.00 -17.69
CA ASP A 86 5.42 18.09 -17.92
C ASP A 86 6.07 19.29 -17.22
N LYS A 87 5.26 20.25 -16.76
CA LYS A 87 5.74 21.44 -16.03
C LYS A 87 5.46 21.37 -14.53
N ASP A 88 4.28 20.88 -14.17
CA ASP A 88 3.74 20.99 -12.81
C ASP A 88 4.08 19.76 -11.94
N VAL A 89 4.39 18.61 -12.56
CA VAL A 89 4.81 17.41 -11.82
C VAL A 89 6.33 17.35 -11.73
N ALA A 90 6.86 17.74 -10.57
CA ALA A 90 8.30 17.77 -10.34
C ALA A 90 8.93 16.37 -10.22
N SER A 91 8.21 15.40 -9.62
CA SER A 91 8.71 14.04 -9.45
C SER A 91 7.59 13.04 -9.16
N ILE A 92 7.87 11.76 -9.38
CA ILE A 92 6.98 10.65 -9.08
C ILE A 92 7.78 9.58 -8.34
N SER A 93 7.26 9.12 -7.20
CA SER A 93 7.75 7.93 -6.51
C SER A 93 6.65 6.89 -6.45
N VAL A 94 7.00 5.62 -6.71
CA VAL A 94 6.03 4.52 -6.69
C VAL A 94 6.42 3.51 -5.63
N ASN A 95 5.53 3.29 -4.66
CA ASN A 95 5.66 2.24 -3.66
C ASN A 95 4.73 1.07 -4.01
N ARG A 96 5.28 -0.14 -4.16
CA ARG A 96 4.53 -1.36 -4.50
C ARG A 96 4.61 -2.37 -3.36
N TRP A 97 3.48 -2.62 -2.72
CA TRP A 97 3.40 -3.53 -1.57
C TRP A 97 2.73 -4.84 -1.95
N ALA A 98 3.54 -5.86 -2.28
CA ALA A 98 3.01 -7.17 -2.64
C ALA A 98 2.30 -7.87 -1.47
N HIS A 99 2.72 -7.55 -0.25
CA HIS A 99 2.22 -8.09 1.02
C HIS A 99 2.02 -6.93 2.01
N GLY A 100 1.12 -5.99 1.68
CA GLY A 100 0.89 -4.79 2.48
C GLY A 100 0.00 -4.99 3.70
N TYR A 101 -0.90 -5.98 3.68
CA TYR A 101 -1.82 -6.29 4.78
C TYR A 101 -1.92 -7.79 4.98
N THR A 102 -1.89 -8.22 6.25
CA THR A 102 -2.15 -9.60 6.65
C THR A 102 -3.59 -9.98 6.32
N TYR A 103 -3.77 -11.13 5.67
CA TYR A 103 -5.06 -11.79 5.51
C TYR A 103 -5.06 -13.04 6.40
N ALA A 104 -6.18 -13.33 7.07
CA ALA A 104 -6.33 -14.53 7.88
C ALA A 104 -6.15 -15.75 6.96
N GLY A 105 -4.96 -16.36 7.00
CA GLY A 105 -4.62 -17.49 6.13
C GLY A 105 -5.63 -18.64 6.26
N PRO A 106 -5.64 -19.61 5.32
CA PRO A 106 -6.64 -20.66 5.29
C PRO A 106 -6.65 -21.48 6.60
N GLY A 107 -7.84 -21.74 7.13
CA GLY A 107 -8.06 -22.57 8.32
C GLY A 107 -7.21 -22.14 9.52
N ASN A 108 -6.41 -23.06 10.05
CA ASN A 108 -5.53 -22.85 11.20
C ASN A 108 -4.08 -22.49 10.83
N SER A 109 -3.80 -22.14 9.56
CA SER A 109 -2.43 -21.92 9.05
C SER A 109 -1.62 -20.94 9.89
N VAL A 110 -2.21 -19.81 10.30
CA VAL A 110 -1.56 -18.82 11.18
C VAL A 110 -1.11 -19.45 12.50
N ARG A 111 -1.98 -20.24 13.15
CA ARG A 111 -1.67 -20.90 14.42
C ARG A 111 -0.59 -21.98 14.25
N VAL A 112 -0.63 -22.73 13.16
CA VAL A 112 0.35 -23.77 12.84
C VAL A 112 1.72 -23.15 12.53
N GLY A 113 1.76 -22.12 11.69
CA GLY A 113 3.00 -21.48 11.25
C GLY A 113 3.73 -20.71 12.34
N ARG A 114 3.03 -20.28 13.40
CA ARG A 114 3.63 -19.54 14.50
C ARG A 114 4.11 -20.39 15.69
N GLN A 115 4.04 -21.72 15.59
CA GLN A 115 4.49 -22.60 16.69
C GLN A 115 6.01 -22.52 16.87
N PRO A 116 6.52 -22.58 18.12
CA PRO A 116 7.95 -22.63 18.38
C PRO A 116 8.62 -23.87 17.76
N PHE A 117 9.88 -23.70 17.36
CA PHE A 117 10.76 -24.80 16.92
C PHE A 117 12.09 -24.72 17.67
N GLY A 118 12.23 -25.54 18.72
CA GLY A 118 13.39 -25.46 19.63
C GLY A 118 13.49 -24.08 20.28
N ARG A 119 14.59 -23.36 20.02
CA ARG A 119 14.83 -22.00 20.53
C ARG A 119 14.40 -20.90 19.55
N ILE A 120 13.56 -21.24 18.57
CA ILE A 120 13.09 -20.31 17.53
C ILE A 120 11.59 -20.08 17.72
N THR A 121 11.19 -18.82 17.87
CA THR A 121 9.80 -18.37 17.96
C THR A 121 9.52 -17.35 16.85
N VAL A 122 8.32 -17.38 16.26
CA VAL A 122 7.95 -16.52 15.12
C VAL A 122 7.02 -15.40 15.58
N ALA A 123 7.31 -14.15 15.22
CA ALA A 123 6.47 -12.99 15.53
C ALA A 123 6.42 -11.96 14.40
N ASN A 124 5.21 -11.52 14.09
CA ASN A 124 4.86 -10.39 13.23
C ASN A 124 3.32 -10.24 13.25
N SER A 125 2.78 -9.34 12.43
CA SER A 125 1.32 -9.25 12.20
C SER A 125 0.75 -10.57 11.69
N ASP A 126 1.42 -11.28 10.77
CA ASP A 126 1.00 -12.56 10.18
C ASP A 126 0.98 -13.74 11.16
N SER A 127 1.59 -13.59 12.33
CA SER A 127 1.50 -14.54 13.45
C SER A 127 0.16 -14.43 14.17
N ALA A 128 -0.70 -13.51 13.74
CA ALA A 128 -2.11 -13.42 14.07
C ALA A 128 -2.89 -13.06 12.77
N PRO A 129 -4.21 -13.24 12.74
CA PRO A 129 -5.01 -12.86 11.58
C PRO A 129 -5.30 -11.35 11.58
N GLY A 130 -4.29 -10.48 11.78
CA GLY A 130 -4.47 -9.03 11.91
C GLY A 130 -3.31 -8.25 11.32
N ALA A 131 -3.60 -7.15 10.63
CA ALA A 131 -2.63 -6.40 9.83
C ALA A 131 -2.08 -5.13 10.52
N ASP A 132 -2.56 -4.82 11.73
CA ASP A 132 -2.17 -3.59 12.43
C ASP A 132 -0.90 -3.74 13.27
N ALA A 133 -0.25 -2.60 13.52
CA ALA A 133 0.97 -2.53 14.34
C ALA A 133 0.76 -3.07 15.76
N LYS A 134 -0.44 -2.87 16.32
CA LYS A 134 -0.81 -3.41 17.64
C LYS A 134 -0.71 -4.94 17.65
N THR A 135 -1.21 -5.60 16.62
CA THR A 135 -1.18 -7.06 16.46
C THR A 135 0.27 -7.55 16.37
N ALA A 136 1.10 -6.87 15.57
CA ALA A 136 2.51 -7.19 15.48
C ALA A 136 3.22 -7.10 16.84
N ILE A 137 2.99 -6.02 17.61
CA ILE A 137 3.56 -5.83 18.96
C ILE A 137 3.09 -6.93 19.91
N MET A 138 1.80 -7.26 19.91
CA MET A 138 1.23 -8.32 20.75
C MET A 138 1.85 -9.69 20.43
N MET A 139 2.05 -10.00 19.14
CA MET A 139 2.69 -11.26 18.72
C MET A 139 4.18 -11.31 19.06
N GLY A 140 4.86 -10.16 19.07
CA GLY A 140 6.23 -10.02 19.58
C GLY A 140 6.32 -10.35 21.07
N SER A 141 5.46 -9.72 21.89
CA SER A 141 5.36 -10.01 23.32
C SER A 141 5.08 -11.49 23.60
N ARG A 142 4.13 -12.09 22.87
CA ARG A 142 3.85 -13.54 22.95
C ARG A 142 5.10 -14.38 22.67
N ALA A 143 5.78 -14.15 21.54
CA ALA A 143 6.91 -14.97 21.12
C ALA A 143 8.07 -14.94 22.12
N VAL A 144 8.34 -13.78 22.73
CA VAL A 144 9.36 -13.67 23.80
C VAL A 144 9.00 -14.56 25.00
N ASN A 145 7.71 -14.63 25.37
CA ASN A 145 7.23 -15.49 26.45
C ASN A 145 7.18 -16.98 26.07
N GLU A 146 7.38 -17.36 24.81
CA GLU A 146 7.46 -18.76 24.36
C GLU A 146 8.90 -19.32 24.39
N LEU A 147 9.92 -18.47 24.63
CA LEU A 147 11.34 -18.86 24.65
C LEU A 147 11.82 -19.50 25.96
N SER A 148 10.95 -19.58 26.98
CA SER A 148 11.24 -20.09 28.32
C SER A 148 11.31 -21.61 28.38
#